data_AF-A0A7X3R161-F1
#
_entry.id   AF-A0A7X3R161-F1
#
_cell.length_a   1.000
_cell.length_b   1.000
_cell.length_c   1.000
_cell.angle_alpha   90.00
_cell.angle_beta   90.00
_cell.angle_gamma   90.00
#
_symmetry.space_group_name_H-M   'P 1'
#
loop_
_entity.id
_entity.type
_entity.pdbx_description
1 polymer ?
#
loop_
_entity_poly.entity_id
_entity_poly.type
_entity_poly.pdbx_seq_one_letter_code
_entity_poly.pdbx_strand_id
1 'polypeptide(L)'
;MSNLGEPYGGTLVDLLVDEEEHVELGREVASLPTIELDSRHLADFELLANGGFSPLTGFMGEADYHSVVENMTLANGLPWSMPVTLSVDESRAGELTPGVRADLRDDEGFPLGVIDIEEVYRRDKTRLAEQVYRTTDEAHPGVAAVYASGDLVLGGTVKALRLPDHGNFPDH
;
A
#
# COMPACT_ATOMS: atom_id res chain seq x y z
N MET A 1 -11.89 25.67 20.27
CA MET A 1 -11.64 24.22 20.12
C MET A 1 -11.68 23.95 18.63
N SER A 2 -10.58 23.42 18.07
CA SER A 2 -10.43 23.25 16.62
C SER A 2 -11.50 22.27 16.13
N ASN A 3 -12.37 22.74 15.24
CA ASN A 3 -13.51 21.98 14.73
C ASN A 3 -13.04 21.21 13.48
N LEU A 4 -12.08 20.30 13.68
CA LEU A 4 -11.61 19.38 12.64
C LEU A 4 -12.64 18.25 12.51
N GLY A 5 -12.90 17.83 11.26
CA GLY A 5 -13.77 16.67 10.98
C GLY A 5 -13.19 15.39 11.57
N GLU A 6 -14.06 14.43 11.89
CA GLU A 6 -13.64 13.11 12.36
C GLU A 6 -12.93 12.35 11.22
N PRO A 7 -11.82 11.65 11.48
CA PRO A 7 -11.17 10.81 10.49
C PRO A 7 -12.13 9.78 9.90
N TYR A 8 -11.92 9.41 8.64
CA TYR A 8 -12.73 8.38 8.00
C TYR A 8 -12.54 7.03 8.72
N GLY A 9 -13.64 6.37 9.09
CA GLY A 9 -13.60 5.17 9.94
C GLY A 9 -13.48 5.45 11.45
N GLY A 10 -13.48 6.72 11.88
CA GLY A 10 -13.58 7.15 13.28
C GLY A 10 -12.25 7.33 14.01
N THR A 11 -11.13 6.87 13.45
CA THR A 11 -9.80 7.04 14.05
C THR A 11 -8.77 7.26 12.96
N LEU A 12 -7.86 8.22 13.18
CA LEU A 12 -6.72 8.42 12.31
C LEU A 12 -5.74 7.28 12.56
N VAL A 13 -5.40 6.55 11.51
CA VAL A 13 -4.42 5.47 11.54
C VAL A 13 -3.07 6.03 11.12
N ASP A 14 -2.29 6.50 12.09
CA ASP A 14 -0.90 6.92 11.87
C ASP A 14 0.01 5.69 11.99
N LEU A 15 0.74 5.36 10.92
CA LEU A 15 1.61 4.18 10.87
C LEU A 15 3.09 4.53 11.07
N LEU A 16 3.41 5.80 11.34
CA LEU A 16 4.75 6.18 11.76
C LEU A 16 5.05 5.57 13.13
N VAL A 17 6.17 4.85 13.19
CA VAL A 17 6.60 4.20 14.42
C VAL A 17 7.20 5.20 15.40
N ASP A 18 7.16 4.87 16.69
CA ASP A 18 7.84 5.68 17.70
C ASP A 18 9.37 5.53 17.65
N GLU A 19 10.08 6.30 18.47
CA GLU A 19 11.55 6.34 18.46
C GLU A 19 12.19 5.00 18.86
N GLU A 20 11.54 4.22 19.73
CA GLU A 20 12.05 2.91 20.15
C GLU A 20 11.93 1.91 18.99
N GLU A 21 10.73 1.80 18.41
CA GLU A 21 10.47 0.95 17.26
C GLU A 21 11.30 1.36 16.03
N HIS A 22 11.53 2.66 15.81
CA HIS A 22 12.36 3.16 14.71
C HIS A 22 13.79 2.62 14.80
N VAL A 23 14.37 2.60 16.00
CA VAL A 23 15.74 2.10 16.22
C VAL A 23 15.80 0.59 16.03
N GLU A 24 14.77 -0.15 16.45
CA GLU A 24 14.70 -1.60 16.28
C GLU A 24 14.53 -1.99 14.80
N LEU A 25 13.51 -1.45 14.14
CA LEU A 25 13.24 -1.71 12.73
C LEU A 25 14.40 -1.28 11.84
N GLY A 26 15.03 -0.13 12.12
CA GLY A 26 16.20 0.35 11.37
C GLY A 26 17.39 -0.62 11.38
N ARG A 27 17.49 -1.52 12.38
CA ARG A 27 18.50 -2.59 12.41
C ARG A 27 18.03 -3.85 11.68
N GLU A 28 16.73 -4.13 11.73
CA GLU A 28 16.11 -5.33 11.15
C GLU A 28 16.10 -5.28 9.62
N VAL A 29 15.74 -4.12 9.04
CA VAL A 29 15.53 -3.94 7.58
C VAL A 29 16.71 -4.39 6.72
N ALA A 30 17.94 -4.31 7.22
CA ALA A 30 19.14 -4.74 6.49
C ALA A 30 19.20 -6.26 6.23
N SER A 31 18.40 -7.05 6.95
CA SER A 31 18.32 -8.52 6.83
C SER A 31 17.06 -9.03 6.13
N LEU A 32 16.11 -8.13 5.85
CA LEU A 32 14.83 -8.47 5.24
C LEU A 32 14.92 -8.52 3.71
N PRO A 33 14.06 -9.32 3.05
CA PRO A 33 13.84 -9.19 1.62
C PRO A 33 13.34 -7.78 1.29
N THR A 34 13.88 -7.19 0.22
CA THR A 34 13.58 -5.80 -0.16
C THR A 34 12.53 -5.73 -1.26
N ILE A 35 11.65 -4.74 -1.16
CA ILE A 35 10.72 -4.30 -2.20
C ILE A 35 11.00 -2.82 -2.46
N GLU A 36 11.48 -2.51 -3.65
CA GLU A 36 11.57 -1.14 -4.15
C GLU A 36 10.17 -0.70 -4.60
N LEU A 37 9.69 0.44 -4.10
CA LEU A 37 8.38 0.98 -4.43
C LEU A 37 8.50 1.83 -5.70
N ASP A 38 7.70 1.50 -6.71
CA ASP A 38 7.48 2.43 -7.81
C ASP A 38 6.71 3.68 -7.36
N SER A 39 6.63 4.70 -8.22
CA SER A 39 5.98 5.97 -7.89
C SER A 39 4.54 5.85 -7.39
N ARG A 40 3.78 4.83 -7.80
CA ARG A 40 2.39 4.64 -7.35
C ARG A 40 2.36 4.00 -5.98
N HIS A 41 3.13 2.92 -5.80
CA HIS A 41 3.22 2.27 -4.51
C HIS A 41 3.83 3.20 -3.45
N LEU A 42 4.75 4.09 -3.83
CA LEU A 42 5.33 5.12 -2.95
C LEU A 42 4.28 6.13 -2.47
N ALA A 43 3.43 6.62 -3.38
CA ALA A 43 2.34 7.52 -3.04
C ALA A 43 1.29 6.85 -2.14
N ASP A 44 0.94 5.59 -2.42
CA ASP A 44 0.04 4.81 -1.57
C ASP A 44 0.65 4.57 -0.18
N PHE A 45 1.94 4.23 -0.12
CA PHE A 45 2.67 4.07 1.14
C PHE A 45 2.64 5.36 1.97
N GLU A 46 2.88 6.53 1.37
CA GLU A 46 2.85 7.80 2.09
C GLU A 46 1.48 8.10 2.71
N LEU A 47 0.40 7.86 1.95
CA LEU A 47 -0.98 8.07 2.41
C LEU A 47 -1.42 7.04 3.46
N LEU A 48 -0.89 5.81 3.41
CA LEU A 48 -1.01 4.86 4.50
C LEU A 48 -0.24 5.35 5.73
N ALA A 49 1.01 5.77 5.54
CA ALA A 49 1.93 6.14 6.62
C ALA A 49 1.41 7.31 7.46
N ASN A 50 0.88 8.35 6.80
CA ASN A 50 0.36 9.55 7.48
C ASN A 50 -1.14 9.49 7.86
N GLY A 51 -1.80 8.35 7.61
CA GLY A 51 -3.21 8.14 7.91
C GLY A 51 -4.21 8.81 6.96
N GLY A 52 -3.76 9.38 5.84
CA GLY A 52 -4.62 9.84 4.74
C GLY A 52 -5.53 8.74 4.18
N PHE A 53 -5.14 7.48 4.33
CA PHE A 53 -5.92 6.30 3.98
C PHE A 53 -6.60 5.59 5.15
N SER A 54 -6.80 6.26 6.29
CA SER A 54 -7.65 5.72 7.36
C SER A 54 -9.00 5.25 6.80
N PRO A 55 -9.49 4.04 7.14
CA PRO A 55 -9.06 3.20 8.27
C PRO A 55 -8.02 2.12 7.91
N LEU A 56 -7.40 2.17 6.73
CA LEU A 56 -6.44 1.15 6.33
C LEU A 56 -5.19 1.18 7.22
N THR A 57 -4.72 0.00 7.63
CA THR A 57 -3.51 -0.22 8.44
C THR A 57 -2.33 -0.74 7.61
N GLY A 58 -2.48 -0.78 6.29
CA GLY A 58 -1.52 -1.34 5.35
C GLY A 58 -2.15 -1.61 3.98
N PHE A 59 -1.47 -2.41 3.17
CA PHE A 59 -1.96 -2.79 1.84
C PHE A 59 -3.05 -3.87 1.95
N MET A 60 -4.07 -3.76 1.10
CA MET A 60 -5.29 -4.57 1.21
C MET A 60 -5.02 -6.07 1.07
N GLY A 61 -5.54 -6.84 2.03
CA GLY A 61 -5.77 -8.28 1.88
C GLY A 61 -6.82 -8.58 0.81
N GLU A 62 -6.96 -9.85 0.47
CA GLU A 62 -7.79 -10.33 -0.65
C GLU A 62 -9.27 -9.98 -0.44
N ALA A 63 -9.78 -10.05 0.79
CA ALA A 63 -11.18 -9.76 1.09
C ALA A 63 -11.55 -8.29 0.86
N ASP A 64 -10.72 -7.35 1.35
CA ASP A 64 -10.92 -5.92 1.12
C ASP A 64 -10.77 -5.59 -0.37
N TYR A 65 -9.76 -6.16 -1.03
CA TYR A 65 -9.55 -5.98 -2.46
C TYR A 65 -10.78 -6.37 -3.29
N HIS A 66 -11.31 -7.59 -3.12
CA HIS A 66 -12.47 -8.04 -3.88
C HIS A 66 -13.72 -7.23 -3.53
N SER A 67 -13.91 -6.88 -2.26
CA SER A 67 -15.03 -6.05 -1.85
C SER A 67 -14.97 -4.66 -2.49
N VAL A 68 -13.79 -4.04 -2.56
CA VAL A 68 -13.62 -2.73 -3.19
C VAL A 68 -13.89 -2.81 -4.69
N VAL A 69 -13.31 -3.80 -5.37
CA VAL A 69 -13.46 -3.99 -6.82
C VAL A 69 -14.92 -4.25 -7.20
N GLU A 70 -15.63 -5.08 -6.44
CA GLU A 70 -16.99 -5.50 -6.81
C GLU A 70 -18.08 -4.58 -6.24
N ASN A 71 -17.87 -4.01 -5.04
CA ASN A 71 -18.92 -3.34 -4.28
C ASN A 71 -18.61 -1.89 -3.90
N MET A 72 -17.40 -1.38 -4.19
CA MET A 72 -16.95 -0.05 -3.75
C MET A 72 -17.03 0.14 -2.23
N THR A 73 -16.73 -0.93 -1.48
CA THR A 73 -16.64 -0.90 -0.03
C THR A 73 -15.47 -1.75 0.43
N LEU A 74 -14.87 -1.41 1.58
CA LEU A 74 -14.08 -2.35 2.36
C LEU A 74 -14.95 -3.55 2.79
N ALA A 75 -14.34 -4.65 3.20
CA ALA A 75 -15.03 -5.86 3.66
C ALA A 75 -15.90 -5.61 4.91
N ASN A 76 -15.57 -4.58 5.70
CA ASN A 76 -16.38 -4.13 6.84
C ASN A 76 -17.58 -3.25 6.44
N GLY A 77 -17.78 -2.99 5.14
CA GLY A 77 -18.90 -2.23 4.58
C GLY A 77 -18.66 -0.72 4.47
N LEU A 78 -17.51 -0.20 4.87
CA LEU A 78 -17.18 1.21 4.69
C LEU A 78 -16.95 1.56 3.20
N PRO A 79 -17.58 2.61 2.65
CA PRO A 79 -17.34 3.07 1.28
C PRO A 79 -15.86 3.27 0.93
N TRP A 80 -15.40 2.60 -0.11
CA TRP A 80 -14.04 2.73 -0.61
C TRP A 80 -13.96 2.28 -2.06
N SER A 81 -13.55 3.16 -2.97
CA SER A 81 -13.74 2.95 -4.41
C SER A 81 -12.49 2.49 -5.17
N MET A 82 -11.30 2.61 -4.58
CA MET A 82 -10.02 2.35 -5.24
C MET A 82 -9.19 1.37 -4.43
N PRO A 83 -8.77 0.21 -4.98
CA PRO A 83 -7.96 -0.73 -4.24
C PRO A 83 -6.56 -0.15 -3.97
N VAL A 84 -6.09 -0.28 -2.73
CA VAL A 84 -4.74 0.13 -2.29
C VAL A 84 -3.92 -1.15 -2.10
N THR A 85 -3.10 -1.48 -3.11
CA THR A 85 -2.45 -2.80 -3.22
C THR A 85 -0.96 -2.65 -3.50
N LEU A 86 -0.13 -3.49 -2.88
CA LEU A 86 1.27 -3.65 -3.25
C LEU A 86 1.42 -4.85 -4.18
N SER A 87 1.83 -4.62 -5.43
CA SER A 87 1.99 -5.68 -6.42
C SER A 87 3.43 -5.87 -6.85
N VAL A 88 3.84 -7.12 -7.03
CA VAL A 88 5.19 -7.53 -7.43
C VAL A 88 5.15 -8.55 -8.56
N ASP A 89 6.26 -8.69 -9.27
CA ASP A 89 6.41 -9.74 -10.26
C ASP A 89 6.29 -11.14 -9.64
N GLU A 90 5.70 -12.06 -10.40
CA GLU A 90 5.51 -13.45 -9.98
C GLU A 90 6.84 -14.17 -9.65
N SER A 91 7.96 -13.67 -10.19
CA SER A 91 9.30 -14.15 -9.85
C SER A 91 9.64 -14.04 -8.36
N ARG A 92 8.97 -13.16 -7.60
CA ARG A 92 9.14 -12.99 -6.15
C ARG A 92 8.31 -13.96 -5.29
N ALA A 93 7.42 -14.76 -5.87
CA ALA A 93 6.45 -15.59 -5.13
C ALA A 93 7.09 -16.63 -4.17
N GLY A 94 8.34 -17.03 -4.41
CA GLY A 94 9.07 -17.96 -3.53
C GLY A 94 9.74 -17.30 -2.33
N GLU A 95 9.89 -15.98 -2.35
CA GLU A 95 10.57 -15.19 -1.32
C GLU A 95 9.58 -14.38 -0.48
N LEU A 96 8.54 -13.82 -1.13
CA LEU A 96 7.52 -13.00 -0.51
C LEU A 96 6.26 -13.85 -0.28
N THR A 97 6.20 -14.51 0.87
CA THR A 97 5.11 -15.41 1.26
C THR A 97 4.44 -14.95 2.56
N PRO A 98 3.21 -15.39 2.89
CA PRO A 98 2.60 -15.10 4.18
C PRO A 98 3.51 -15.45 5.36
N GLY A 99 3.58 -14.56 6.35
CA GLY A 99 4.48 -14.63 7.50
C GLY A 99 5.89 -14.08 7.27
N VAL A 100 6.22 -13.64 6.05
CA VAL A 100 7.47 -12.93 5.76
C VAL A 100 7.26 -11.43 5.98
N ARG A 101 8.23 -10.78 6.62
CA ARG A 101 8.33 -9.33 6.65
C ARG A 101 9.28 -8.85 5.56
N ALA A 102 8.91 -7.78 4.85
CA ALA A 102 9.75 -7.19 3.82
C ALA A 102 10.03 -5.71 4.08
N ASP A 103 11.23 -5.27 3.72
CA ASP A 103 11.70 -3.88 3.76
C ASP A 103 11.20 -3.14 2.52
N LEU A 104 10.51 -2.01 2.73
CA LEU A 104 9.97 -1.14 1.68
C LEU A 104 10.92 0.03 1.48
N ARG A 105 11.36 0.26 0.23
CA ARG A 105 12.32 1.30 -0.12
C ARG A 105 11.82 2.23 -1.21
N ASP A 106 12.32 3.45 -1.22
CA ASP A 106 12.20 4.34 -2.38
C ASP A 106 13.12 3.90 -3.53
N ASP A 107 13.05 4.63 -4.65
CA ASP A 107 13.83 4.41 -5.86
C ASP A 107 15.32 4.75 -5.70
N GLU A 108 15.71 5.46 -4.64
CA GLU A 108 17.10 5.69 -4.26
C GLU A 108 17.65 4.60 -3.31
N GLY A 109 16.78 3.68 -2.86
CA GLY A 109 17.13 2.56 -2.00
C GLY A 109 17.19 2.90 -0.51
N PHE A 110 16.58 4.00 -0.08
CA PHE A 110 16.43 4.32 1.34
C PHE A 110 15.24 3.55 1.96
N PRO A 111 15.41 2.97 3.17
CA PRO A 111 14.34 2.24 3.84
C PRO A 111 13.27 3.21 4.36
N LEU A 112 12.04 3.01 3.91
CA LEU A 112 10.86 3.80 4.28
C LEU A 112 10.07 3.15 5.41
N GLY A 113 10.03 1.82 5.45
CA GLY A 113 9.21 1.06 6.39
C GLY A 113 9.24 -0.42 6.09
N VAL A 114 8.32 -1.17 6.70
CA VAL A 114 8.16 -2.61 6.49
C VAL A 114 6.71 -2.96 6.23
N ILE A 115 6.51 -4.06 5.50
CA ILE A 115 5.22 -4.77 5.42
C ILE A 115 5.36 -6.12 6.11
N ASP A 116 4.45 -6.42 7.02
CA ASP A 116 4.20 -7.76 7.54
C ASP A 116 3.24 -8.47 6.59
N ILE A 117 3.75 -9.35 5.72
CA ILE A 117 2.93 -9.99 4.68
C ILE A 117 2.02 -11.02 5.33
N GLU A 118 0.72 -10.75 5.31
CA GLU A 118 -0.32 -11.61 5.88
C GLU A 118 -0.94 -12.49 4.80
N GLU A 119 -1.06 -11.95 3.58
CA GLU A 119 -1.72 -12.58 2.46
C GLU A 119 -0.96 -12.35 1.16
N VAL A 120 -0.98 -13.36 0.29
CA VAL A 120 -0.42 -13.27 -1.06
C VAL A 120 -1.42 -13.88 -2.02
N TYR A 121 -1.92 -13.07 -2.96
CA TYR A 121 -2.98 -13.46 -3.88
C TYR A 121 -2.71 -12.93 -5.30
N ARG A 122 -3.44 -13.45 -6.28
CA ARG A 122 -3.39 -12.94 -7.66
C ARG A 122 -4.63 -12.12 -7.93
N ARG A 123 -4.47 -11.06 -8.72
CA ARG A 123 -5.61 -10.25 -9.19
C ARG A 123 -5.94 -10.51 -10.66
N ASP A 124 -7.23 -10.50 -10.97
CA ASP A 124 -7.69 -10.38 -12.35
C ASP A 124 -7.62 -8.91 -12.78
N LYS A 125 -6.55 -8.56 -13.49
CA LYS A 125 -6.28 -7.21 -13.98
C LYS A 125 -7.36 -6.69 -14.92
N THR A 126 -7.94 -7.56 -15.75
CA THR A 126 -9.01 -7.17 -16.68
C THR A 126 -10.29 -6.87 -15.91
N ARG A 127 -10.64 -7.73 -14.93
CA ARG A 127 -11.78 -7.49 -14.05
C ARG A 127 -11.63 -6.18 -13.28
N LEU A 128 -10.44 -5.93 -12.73
CA LEU A 128 -10.12 -4.67 -12.05
C LEU A 128 -10.34 -3.46 -12.99
N ALA A 129 -9.82 -3.54 -14.22
CA ALA A 129 -10.00 -2.48 -15.22
C ALA A 129 -11.47 -2.19 -15.51
N GLU A 130 -12.25 -3.23 -15.79
CA GLU A 130 -13.69 -3.12 -16.06
C GLU A 130 -14.48 -2.54 -14.88
N GLN A 131 -14.19 -2.98 -13.66
CA GLN A 131 -15.00 -2.58 -12.51
C GLN A 131 -14.62 -1.20 -11.97
N VAL A 132 -13.33 -0.89 -11.89
CA VAL A 132 -12.85 0.35 -11.28
C VAL A 132 -12.79 1.48 -12.31
N TYR A 133 -12.22 1.23 -13.49
CA TYR A 133 -12.04 2.27 -14.52
C TYR A 133 -13.16 2.29 -15.56
N ARG A 134 -14.10 1.33 -15.53
CA ARG A 134 -15.24 1.22 -16.46
C ARG A 134 -14.82 1.07 -17.93
N THR A 135 -13.59 0.63 -18.16
CA THR A 135 -13.02 0.37 -19.48
C THR A 135 -11.84 -0.58 -19.36
N THR A 136 -11.54 -1.31 -20.43
CA THR A 136 -10.32 -2.13 -20.60
C THR A 136 -9.36 -1.53 -21.63
N ASP A 137 -9.64 -0.32 -22.10
CA ASP A 137 -8.80 0.38 -23.07
C ASP A 137 -7.45 0.77 -22.45
N GLU A 138 -6.37 0.22 -22.99
CA GLU A 138 -4.99 0.52 -22.57
C GLU A 138 -4.60 1.99 -22.79
N ALA A 139 -5.34 2.75 -23.61
CA ALA A 139 -5.15 4.19 -23.71
C ALA A 139 -5.57 4.92 -22.43
N HIS A 140 -6.39 4.31 -21.56
CA HIS A 140 -6.74 4.88 -20.26
C HIS A 140 -5.54 4.74 -19.28
N PRO A 141 -5.00 5.84 -18.72
CA PRO A 141 -3.78 5.78 -17.89
C PRO A 141 -3.87 4.86 -16.66
N GLY A 142 -5.06 4.76 -16.06
CA GLY A 142 -5.31 3.84 -14.94
C GLY A 142 -5.30 2.37 -15.36
N VAL A 143 -5.80 2.06 -16.57
CA VAL A 143 -5.82 0.68 -17.09
C VAL A 143 -4.42 0.27 -17.51
N ALA A 144 -3.69 1.14 -18.23
CA ALA A 144 -2.30 0.93 -18.59
C ALA A 144 -1.43 0.57 -17.37
N ALA A 145 -1.60 1.30 -16.27
CA ALA A 145 -0.87 1.04 -15.04
C ALA A 145 -1.24 -0.31 -14.40
N VAL A 146 -2.52 -0.67 -14.37
CA VAL A 146 -2.94 -2.00 -13.90
C VAL A 146 -2.34 -3.11 -14.75
N TYR A 147 -2.29 -2.96 -16.07
CA TYR A 147 -1.70 -4.00 -16.93
C TYR A 147 -0.17 -4.09 -16.80
N ALA A 148 0.50 -2.96 -16.59
CA ALA A 148 1.96 -2.90 -16.40
C ALA A 148 2.42 -3.38 -15.01
N SER A 149 1.55 -3.38 -14.01
CA SER A 149 1.87 -3.77 -12.63
C SER A 149 2.15 -5.27 -12.46
N GLY A 150 2.61 -5.69 -11.27
CA GLY A 150 2.78 -7.10 -10.93
C GLY A 150 1.48 -7.91 -10.90
N ASP A 151 1.59 -9.23 -11.10
CA ASP A 151 0.46 -10.17 -11.02
C ASP A 151 0.19 -10.67 -9.59
N LEU A 152 1.23 -10.65 -8.75
CA LEU A 152 1.17 -11.07 -7.36
C LEU A 152 0.92 -9.86 -6.47
N VAL A 153 -0.10 -9.91 -5.62
CA VAL A 153 -0.46 -8.85 -4.68
C VAL A 153 -0.13 -9.30 -3.26
N LEU A 154 0.49 -8.40 -2.50
CA LEU A 154 0.88 -8.58 -1.11
C LEU A 154 -0.09 -7.76 -0.24
N GLY A 155 -0.86 -8.45 0.59
CA GLY A 155 -1.71 -7.86 1.61
C GLY A 155 -1.05 -7.99 2.99
N GLY A 156 -1.14 -6.94 3.79
CA GLY A 156 -0.49 -6.95 5.10
C GLY A 156 -0.41 -5.59 5.77
N THR A 157 -0.12 -5.62 7.07
CA THR A 157 0.06 -4.42 7.89
C THR A 157 1.38 -3.73 7.58
N VAL A 158 1.39 -2.40 7.66
CA VAL A 158 2.55 -1.57 7.37
C VAL A 158 3.00 -0.83 8.62
N LYS A 159 4.32 -0.70 8.79
CA LYS A 159 4.95 0.22 9.74
C LYS A 159 5.91 1.14 8.99
N ALA A 160 5.80 2.44 9.19
CA ALA A 160 6.62 3.44 8.52
C ALA A 160 7.73 3.95 9.44
N LEU A 161 8.98 3.88 8.98
CA LEU A 161 10.12 4.55 9.61
C LEU A 161 10.12 6.05 9.31
N ARG A 162 9.73 6.41 8.09
CA ARG A 162 9.69 7.80 7.62
C ARG A 162 8.72 7.94 6.46
N LEU A 163 8.36 9.19 6.16
CA LEU A 163 7.69 9.53 4.91
C LEU A 163 8.71 9.65 3.77
N PRO A 164 8.31 9.44 2.50
CA PRO A 164 9.17 9.69 1.35
C PRO A 164 9.69 11.14 1.31
N ASP A 165 10.94 11.32 0.86
CA ASP A 165 11.50 12.65 0.61
C ASP A 165 11.13 13.10 -0.80
N HIS A 166 10.34 14.16 -0.92
CA HIS A 166 9.96 14.76 -2.20
C HIS A 166 10.95 15.84 -2.66
N GLY A 167 12.07 16.00 -1.95
CA GLY A 167 13.02 17.08 -2.14
C GLY A 167 12.45 18.44 -1.75
N ASN A 168 13.04 19.50 -2.32
CA ASN A 168 12.68 20.88 -1.96
C ASN A 168 11.37 21.32 -2.62
N PHE A 169 10.25 21.03 -1.98
CA PHE A 169 9.03 21.81 -2.13
C PHE A 169 9.01 22.95 -1.10
N PRO A 170 8.44 24.13 -1.42
CA PRO A 170 8.29 25.19 -0.43
C PRO A 170 7.38 24.75 0.71
N ASP A 171 7.74 25.05 1.96
CA ASP A 171 6.83 24.92 3.10
C ASP A 171 5.57 25.76 2.82
N HIS A 172 4.41 25.11 2.79
CA HIS A 172 3.10 25.74 2.55
C HIS A 172 2.26 25.73 3.82
#